data_AF-S4PWG2-F1
#
_entry.id   AF-S4PWG2-F1
#
_cell.length_a   1.000
_cell.length_b   1.000
_cell.length_c   1.000
_cell.angle_alpha   90.00
_cell.angle_beta   90.00
_cell.angle_gamma   90.00
#
_symmetry.space_group_name_H-M   'P 1'
#
loop_
_entity.id
_entity.type
_entity.pdbx_description
1 polymer ?
#
loop_
_entity_poly.entity_id
_entity_poly.type
_entity_poly.pdbx_seq_one_letter_code
_entity_poly.pdbx_strand_id
1 'polypeptide(L)'
;ERYAAKNVSDILRAIYRINEAQTIYNEDIFGPVQNDTIIIAIQVHTRLTYLRHLIVSLAQARDIDKTLLIFSHDYYDEQINSLVRSIDFTKVMQIFFPYSVQTHPAEFPGMDPNDCPR
;
A
#
# COMPACT_ATOMS: atom_id res chain seq x y z
N GLU A 1 -7.26 19.82 6.84
CA GLU A 1 -7.84 20.08 5.50
C GLU A 1 -8.62 18.85 5.05
N ARG A 2 -9.85 19.01 4.55
CA ARG A 2 -10.66 17.88 4.08
C ARG A 2 -10.07 17.41 2.74
N TYR A 3 -9.43 16.24 2.73
CA TYR A 3 -9.04 15.55 1.50
C TYR A 3 -10.30 15.36 0.65
N ALA A 4 -10.39 16.04 -0.49
CA ALA A 4 -11.45 15.80 -1.44
C ALA A 4 -11.32 14.34 -1.93
N ALA A 5 -12.43 13.60 -1.98
CA ALA A 5 -12.43 12.25 -2.51
C ALA A 5 -11.94 12.30 -3.96
N LYS A 6 -10.83 11.61 -4.26
CA LYS A 6 -10.34 11.48 -5.64
C LYS A 6 -11.37 10.74 -6.47
N ASN A 7 -11.53 11.13 -7.73
CA ASN A 7 -12.34 10.37 -8.67
C ASN A 7 -11.67 9.01 -8.97
N VAL A 8 -12.47 7.98 -9.28
CA VAL A 8 -12.00 6.62 -9.57
C VAL A 8 -10.92 6.60 -10.67
N SER A 9 -11.08 7.41 -11.72
CA SER A 9 -10.09 7.52 -12.80
C SER A 9 -8.73 8.05 -12.30
N ASP A 10 -8.73 8.98 -11.35
CA ASP A 10 -7.48 9.51 -10.78
C ASP A 10 -6.82 8.49 -9.84
N ILE A 11 -7.63 7.73 -9.10
CA ILE A 11 -7.15 6.62 -8.28
C ILE A 11 -6.50 5.57 -9.17
N LEU A 12 -7.17 5.11 -10.23
CA LEU A 12 -6.63 4.14 -11.19
C LEU A 12 -5.32 4.65 -11.82
N ARG A 13 -5.28 5.91 -12.28
CA ARG A 13 -4.06 6.51 -12.85
C ARG A 13 -2.92 6.57 -11.81
N ALA A 14 -3.22 6.80 -10.55
CA ALA A 14 -2.21 6.76 -9.48
C ALA A 14 -1.73 5.32 -9.24
N ILE A 15 -2.65 4.36 -9.15
CA ILE A 15 -2.34 2.93 -8.96
C ILE A 15 -1.42 2.43 -10.07
N TYR A 16 -1.77 2.66 -11.34
CA TYR A 16 -0.95 2.21 -12.45
C TYR A 16 0.45 2.82 -12.42
N ARG A 17 0.56 4.14 -12.20
CA ARG A 17 1.86 4.82 -12.12
C ARG A 17 2.73 4.29 -10.98
N ILE A 18 2.14 4.07 -9.80
CA ILE A 18 2.90 3.58 -8.64
C ILE A 18 3.34 2.14 -8.87
N ASN A 19 2.45 1.28 -9.36
CA ASN A 19 2.76 -0.12 -9.65
C ASN A 19 3.81 -0.29 -10.75
N GLU A 20 3.78 0.56 -11.78
CA GLU A 20 4.77 0.56 -12.87
C GLU A 20 6.12 1.07 -12.38
N ALA A 21 6.14 2.15 -11.59
CA ALA A 21 7.37 2.74 -11.10
C ALA A 21 8.13 1.83 -10.12
N GLN A 22 7.43 0.93 -9.42
CA GLN A 22 7.99 -0.03 -8.46
C GLN A 22 9.00 0.60 -7.50
N THR A 23 8.76 1.85 -7.08
CA THR A 23 9.73 2.64 -6.33
C THR A 23 9.94 2.04 -4.95
N ILE A 24 11.21 1.74 -4.64
CA ILE A 24 11.63 1.35 -3.30
C ILE A 24 12.18 2.60 -2.61
N TYR A 25 11.57 2.96 -1.49
CA TYR A 25 11.97 4.07 -0.65
C TYR A 25 13.08 3.63 0.32
N ASN A 26 13.92 4.60 0.69
CA ASN A 26 15.02 4.46 1.65
C ASN A 26 16.17 3.54 1.19
N GLU A 27 16.27 3.19 -0.10
CA GLU A 27 17.43 2.44 -0.63
C GLU A 27 18.74 3.23 -0.52
N ASP A 28 18.67 4.56 -0.57
CA ASP A 28 19.80 5.45 -0.37
C ASP A 28 20.36 5.39 1.07
N ILE A 29 19.52 5.00 2.04
CA ILE A 29 19.87 4.91 3.46
C ILE A 29 20.26 3.47 3.83
N PHE A 30 19.47 2.48 3.39
CA PHE A 30 19.61 1.07 3.80
C PHE A 30 20.27 0.17 2.74
N GLY A 31 20.82 0.78 1.68
CA GLY A 31 21.42 0.08 0.55
C GLY A 31 20.39 -0.54 -0.40
N PRO A 32 20.84 -1.06 -1.55
CA PRO A 32 19.96 -1.71 -2.52
C PRO A 32 19.45 -3.06 -2.02
N VAL A 33 18.36 -3.55 -2.61
CA VAL A 33 17.88 -4.92 -2.40
C VAL A 33 18.91 -5.95 -2.89
N GLN A 34 19.21 -6.94 -2.05
CA GLN A 34 20.13 -8.05 -2.34
C GLN A 34 19.40 -9.40 -2.39
N ASN A 35 20.06 -10.43 -2.90
CA ASN A 35 19.47 -11.77 -3.03
C ASN A 35 19.07 -12.43 -1.71
N ASP A 36 19.70 -12.03 -0.61
CA ASP A 36 19.45 -12.49 0.76
C ASP A 36 18.52 -11.54 1.55
N THR A 37 18.03 -10.47 0.92
CA THR A 37 17.09 -9.54 1.56
C THR A 37 15.77 -10.25 1.87
N ILE A 38 15.39 -10.25 3.14
CA ILE A 38 14.10 -10.79 3.57
C ILE A 38 13.00 -9.80 3.16
N ILE A 39 12.01 -10.31 2.43
CA ILE A 39 10.86 -9.54 1.97
C ILE A 39 9.63 -9.89 2.81
N ILE A 40 8.96 -8.88 3.36
CA ILE A 40 7.72 -9.03 4.11
C ILE A 40 6.61 -8.31 3.35
N ALA A 41 5.66 -9.07 2.83
CA ALA A 41 4.47 -8.52 2.16
C ALA A 41 3.31 -8.39 3.16
N ILE A 42 2.73 -7.19 3.25
CA ILE A 42 1.67 -6.83 4.20
C ILE A 42 0.45 -6.42 3.40
N GLN A 43 -0.66 -7.16 3.55
CA GLN A 43 -1.93 -6.77 2.96
C GLN A 43 -2.61 -5.68 3.80
N VAL A 44 -2.94 -4.56 3.17
CA VAL A 44 -3.50 -3.36 3.81
C VAL A 44 -4.85 -3.02 3.20
N HIS A 45 -5.84 -2.81 4.08
CA HIS A 45 -7.16 -2.29 3.73
C HIS A 45 -7.33 -0.85 4.23
N THR A 46 -8.28 -0.58 5.12
CA THR A 46 -8.62 0.78 5.60
C THR A 46 -8.36 1.02 7.09
N ARG A 47 -7.85 0.02 7.82
CA ARG A 47 -7.72 0.06 9.29
C ARG A 47 -6.42 0.72 9.73
N LEU A 48 -6.34 2.06 9.62
CA LEU A 48 -5.16 2.89 9.93
C LEU A 48 -4.58 2.63 11.33
N THR A 49 -5.41 2.49 12.36
CA THR A 49 -4.95 2.28 13.75
C THR A 49 -4.17 0.97 13.90
N TYR A 50 -4.65 -0.13 13.30
CA TYR A 50 -3.92 -1.40 13.35
C TYR A 50 -2.63 -1.34 12.54
N LEU A 51 -2.64 -0.67 11.39
CA LEU A 51 -1.44 -0.45 10.60
C LEU A 51 -0.37 0.32 11.39
N ARG A 52 -0.75 1.35 12.15
CA ARG A 52 0.17 2.08 13.04
C ARG A 52 0.78 1.15 14.09
N HIS A 53 -0.02 0.32 14.76
CA HIS A 53 0.50 -0.62 15.75
C HIS A 53 1.45 -1.64 15.12
N LEU A 54 1.15 -2.14 13.92
CA LEU A 54 2.03 -3.03 13.17
C LEU A 54 3.38 -2.36 12.86
N ILE A 55 3.36 -1.14 12.30
CA ILE A 55 4.57 -0.38 11.97
C ILE A 55 5.43 -0.15 13.21
N VAL A 56 4.82 0.27 14.33
CA VAL A 56 5.54 0.48 15.60
C VAL A 56 6.17 -0.82 16.11
N SER A 57 5.49 -1.96 15.96
CA SER A 57 6.05 -3.25 16.35
C SER A 57 7.21 -3.71 15.45
N LEU A 58 7.11 -3.48 14.13
CA LEU A 58 8.16 -3.79 13.18
C LEU A 58 9.40 -2.94 13.42
N ALA A 59 9.24 -1.65 13.74
CA ALA A 59 10.36 -0.75 14.06
C ALA A 59 11.22 -1.24 15.24
N GLN A 60 10.67 -2.08 16.11
CA GLN A 60 11.37 -2.65 17.27
C GLN A 60 11.96 -4.04 16.98
N ALA A 61 11.66 -4.63 15.81
CA ALA A 61 12.16 -5.95 15.46
C ALA A 61 13.66 -5.89 15.16
N ARG A 62 14.40 -6.87 15.68
CA ARG A 62 15.83 -6.99 15.45
C ARG A 62 16.10 -7.22 13.96
N ASP A 63 17.11 -6.52 13.43
CA ASP A 63 17.56 -6.61 12.04
C ASP A 63 16.49 -6.20 10.99
N ILE A 64 15.46 -5.45 11.40
CA ILE A 64 14.39 -4.99 10.48
C ILE A 64 14.91 -4.05 9.38
N ASP A 65 15.97 -3.30 9.66
CA ASP A 65 16.65 -2.39 8.75
C ASP A 65 17.21 -3.09 7.49
N LYS A 66 17.44 -4.40 7.58
CA LYS A 66 17.92 -5.24 6.47
C LYS A 66 16.81 -5.79 5.58
N THR A 67 15.55 -5.61 5.97
CA THR A 67 14.39 -6.15 5.23
C THR A 67 13.87 -5.21 4.16
N LEU A 68 12.96 -5.70 3.32
CA LEU A 68 12.09 -4.90 2.46
C LEU A 68 10.64 -5.12 2.89
N LEU A 69 9.95 -4.05 3.28
CA LEU A 69 8.52 -4.09 3.56
C LEU A 69 7.74 -3.70 2.31
N ILE A 70 6.89 -4.61 1.81
CA ILE A 70 5.99 -4.36 0.70
C ILE A 70 4.56 -4.24 1.24
N PHE A 71 3.99 -3.04 1.18
CA PHE A 71 2.60 -2.81 1.53
C PHE A 71 1.72 -2.98 0.29
N SER A 72 0.85 -3.98 0.31
CA SER A 72 -0.08 -4.32 -0.76
C SER A 72 -1.47 -3.81 -0.41
N HIS A 73 -1.91 -2.76 -1.09
CA HIS A 73 -3.13 -2.02 -0.78
C HIS A 73 -4.28 -2.49 -1.68
N ASP A 74 -5.43 -2.84 -1.11
CA ASP A 74 -6.67 -3.03 -1.87
C ASP A 74 -7.59 -1.79 -1.83
N TYR A 75 -7.18 -0.75 -1.09
CA TYR A 75 -7.88 0.51 -0.98
C TYR A 75 -6.90 1.67 -0.99
N TYR A 76 -7.14 2.64 -1.87
CA TYR A 76 -6.36 3.86 -1.99
C TYR A 76 -6.82 4.89 -0.95
N ASP A 77 -5.97 5.13 0.04
CA ASP A 77 -6.21 6.10 1.12
C ASP A 77 -4.94 6.91 1.38
N GLU A 78 -5.03 8.25 1.24
CA GLU A 78 -3.87 9.13 1.39
C GLU A 78 -3.28 9.16 2.80
N GLN A 79 -4.08 8.93 3.85
CA GLN A 79 -3.57 8.87 5.21
C GLN A 79 -2.75 7.60 5.43
N ILE A 80 -3.21 6.47 4.88
CA ILE A 80 -2.47 5.21 4.89
C ILE A 80 -1.19 5.36 4.06
N ASN A 81 -1.29 5.89 2.84
CA ASN A 81 -0.13 6.10 1.96
C ASN A 81 0.92 6.99 2.64
N SER A 82 0.49 8.06 3.30
CA SER A 82 1.38 8.97 4.02
C SER A 82 2.04 8.29 5.23
N LEU A 83 1.30 7.47 5.97
CA LEU A 83 1.85 6.68 7.08
C LEU A 83 2.92 5.68 6.61
N VAL A 84 2.69 5.01 5.48
CA VAL A 84 3.67 4.08 4.92
C VAL A 84 4.91 4.82 4.41
N ARG A 85 4.73 6.00 3.78
CA ARG A 85 5.86 6.85 3.33
C ARG A 85 6.67 7.45 4.47
N SER A 86 6.11 7.56 5.68
CA SER A 86 6.85 8.08 6.84
C SER A 86 7.72 7.04 7.53
N ILE A 87 7.73 5.80 7.06
CA ILE A 87 8.62 4.76 7.59
C ILE A 87 10.07 5.10 7.22
N ASP A 88 10.92 5.18 8.23
CA ASP A 88 12.32 5.63 8.12
C ASP A 88 13.33 4.61 8.70
N PHE A 89 12.86 3.43 9.12
CA PHE A 89 13.69 2.40 9.77
C PHE A 89 14.04 1.21 8.88
N THR A 90 13.55 1.16 7.63
CA THR A 90 13.84 0.09 6.67
C THR A 90 13.45 0.49 5.24
N LYS A 91 13.72 -0.38 4.25
CA LYS A 91 13.28 -0.20 2.86
C LYS A 91 11.78 -0.46 2.72
N VAL A 92 11.10 0.36 1.93
CA VAL A 92 9.64 0.27 1.79
C VAL A 92 9.23 0.36 0.32
N MET A 93 8.26 -0.46 -0.06
CA MET A 93 7.58 -0.40 -1.36
C MET A 93 6.08 -0.41 -1.14
N GLN A 94 5.34 0.31 -1.99
CA GLN A 94 3.88 0.25 -2.03
C GLN A 94 3.41 -0.28 -3.38
N ILE A 95 2.51 -1.26 -3.35
CA ILE A 95 1.81 -1.78 -4.52
C ILE A 95 0.32 -1.74 -4.27
N PHE A 96 -0.46 -1.56 -5.32
CA PHE A 96 -1.91 -1.39 -5.23
C PHE A 96 -2.62 -2.41 -6.09
N PHE A 97 -3.61 -3.10 -5.54
CA PHE A 97 -4.48 -3.99 -6.29
C PHE A 97 -5.41 -3.15 -7.21
N PRO A 98 -5.31 -3.30 -8.54
CA PRO A 98 -6.01 -2.41 -9.47
C PRO A 98 -7.50 -2.72 -9.64
N TYR A 99 -7.94 -3.92 -9.24
CA TYR A 99 -9.32 -4.40 -9.41
C TYR A 99 -10.09 -4.46 -8.09
N SER A 100 -10.00 -3.41 -7.27
CA SER A 100 -10.73 -3.36 -5.99
C SER A 100 -12.15 -2.85 -6.16
N VAL A 101 -12.99 -3.04 -5.14
CA VAL A 101 -14.35 -2.47 -5.08
C VAL A 101 -14.30 -0.93 -5.13
N GLN A 102 -13.21 -0.31 -4.66
CA GLN A 102 -13.03 1.15 -4.77
C GLN A 102 -12.84 1.59 -6.23
N THR A 103 -12.14 0.79 -7.05
CA THR A 103 -11.88 1.12 -8.44
C THR A 103 -12.98 0.66 -9.39
N HIS A 104 -13.78 -0.34 -9.01
CA HIS A 104 -14.89 -0.88 -9.79
C HIS A 104 -16.16 -0.91 -8.92
N PRO A 105 -16.75 0.24 -8.54
CA PRO A 105 -17.84 0.27 -7.55
C PRO A 105 -19.18 -0.26 -8.07
N ALA A 106 -19.41 -0.21 -9.40
CA ALA A 106 -20.70 -0.49 -10.04
C ALA A 106 -20.62 -1.52 -11.17
N GLU A 107 -19.53 -2.28 -11.23
CA GLU A 107 -19.28 -3.36 -12.18
C GLU A 107 -18.43 -4.42 -11.47
N PHE A 108 -18.40 -5.66 -11.98
CA PHE A 108 -17.51 -6.70 -11.42
C PHE A 108 -16.05 -6.21 -11.38
N PRO A 109 -15.32 -6.36 -10.24
CA PRO A 109 -15.64 -7.16 -9.06
C PRO A 109 -16.37 -6.44 -7.91
N GLY A 110 -16.83 -5.19 -8.10
CA GLY A 110 -17.78 -4.56 -7.19
C GLY A 110 -19.21 -5.08 -7.39
N MET A 111 -20.19 -4.24 -7.05
CA MET A 111 -21.60 -4.63 -7.10
C MET A 111 -22.22 -4.14 -8.41
N ASP A 112 -22.44 -5.06 -9.34
CA ASP A 112 -23.12 -4.74 -10.60
C ASP A 112 -24.62 -4.59 -10.35
N PRO A 113 -25.31 -3.59 -10.93
CA PRO A 113 -26.76 -3.46 -10.85
C PRO A 113 -27.55 -4.70 -11.33
N ASN A 114 -26.93 -5.57 -12.14
CA ASN A 114 -27.53 -6.79 -12.67
C ASN A 114 -27.16 -8.05 -11.86
N ASP A 115 -26.40 -7.91 -10.76
CA ASP A 115 -26.09 -9.04 -9.89
C ASP A 115 -27.36 -9.65 -9.29
N CYS A 116 -27.39 -10.98 -9.21
CA CYS A 116 -28.47 -11.68 -8.51
C CYS A 116 -28.44 -11.30 -7.01
N PRO A 117 -29.60 -11.06 -6.37
CA PRO A 117 -29.67 -10.84 -4.93
C PRO A 117 -29.03 -12.01 -4.16
N ARG A 118 -28.43 -11.68 -3.03
CA ARG A 118 -27.67 -12.62 -2.20
C ARG A 118 -28.57 -13.57 -1.40
#